data_AF-A0A1G9TWF1-F1
#
_entry.id   AF-A0A1G9TWF1-F1
#
_cell.length_a   1.000
_cell.length_b   1.000
_cell.length_c   1.000
_cell.angle_alpha   90.00
_cell.angle_beta   90.00
_cell.angle_gamma   90.00
#
_symmetry.space_group_name_H-M   'P 1'
#
loop_
_entity.id
_entity.type
_entity.pdbx_description
1 polymer ?
#
loop_
_entity_poly.entity_id
_entity_poly.type
_entity_poly.pdbx_seq_one_letter_code
_entity_poly.pdbx_strand_id
1 'polypeptide(L)'
;MDQKNMVAETLAELAVQALLNEVNLTPKPGLVDQENNGAHYDLTLQLMHRSAESLRPVFAEIAEASYERVPSQELREEIAAIGRNGEQVMLGITGGVNTHKGAIWSLGLLVSAAASDAKLSDPEFLAERAGTIARFPDRYCAVASTNGSKVKAAYQVPGARGEAQLNFPHVCKVGLPFLQNAREKGISETNARLDTLLAIMSELDDTCILHRGGMEALETVKNGANQVLESGGTSTTAGRLSLMRLNQRMMERFVSPGGSADLLAAVLFLDALQKERSLKGGVAVGNVTF
;
A
#
# COMPACT_ATOMS: atom_id res chain seq x y z
N MET A 1 -12.28 -24.23 -13.12
CA MET A 1 -11.78 -22.85 -13.25
C MET A 1 -10.39 -22.95 -13.85
N ASP A 2 -10.08 -22.18 -14.90
CA ASP A 2 -8.75 -22.20 -15.50
C ASP A 2 -7.71 -21.66 -14.49
N GLN A 3 -6.46 -22.14 -14.55
CA GLN A 3 -5.38 -21.79 -13.62
C GLN A 3 -5.15 -20.28 -13.59
N LYS A 4 -5.25 -19.63 -14.75
CA LYS A 4 -5.21 -18.17 -14.90
C LYS A 4 -6.22 -17.47 -14.00
N ASN A 5 -7.50 -17.87 -14.07
CA ASN A 5 -8.57 -17.25 -13.30
C ASN A 5 -8.37 -17.48 -11.79
N MET A 6 -7.93 -18.68 -11.39
CA MET A 6 -7.68 -18.98 -9.98
C MET A 6 -6.55 -18.10 -9.40
N VAL A 7 -5.46 -17.89 -10.17
CA VAL A 7 -4.38 -16.97 -9.76
C VAL A 7 -4.89 -15.55 -9.67
N ALA A 8 -5.67 -15.10 -10.65
CA ALA A 8 -6.22 -13.76 -10.67
C ALA A 8 -7.14 -13.48 -9.47
N GLU A 9 -8.08 -14.37 -9.17
CA GLU A 9 -8.97 -14.24 -8.01
C GLU A 9 -8.19 -14.26 -6.69
N THR A 10 -7.19 -15.13 -6.56
CA THR A 10 -6.35 -15.19 -5.36
C THR A 10 -5.61 -13.86 -5.14
N LEU A 11 -4.97 -13.32 -6.18
CA LEU A 11 -4.22 -12.06 -6.05
C LEU A 11 -5.15 -10.86 -5.80
N ALA A 12 -6.33 -10.85 -6.41
CA ALA A 12 -7.35 -9.84 -6.15
C ALA A 12 -7.85 -9.89 -4.70
N GLU A 13 -8.14 -11.07 -4.17
CA GLU A 13 -8.54 -11.25 -2.77
C GLU A 13 -7.44 -10.75 -1.82
N LEU A 14 -6.19 -11.15 -2.04
CA LEU A 14 -5.07 -10.70 -1.20
C LEU A 14 -4.90 -9.17 -1.25
N ALA A 15 -5.05 -8.55 -2.42
CA ALA A 15 -4.94 -7.09 -2.57
C ALA A 15 -6.08 -6.36 -1.83
N VAL A 16 -7.33 -6.83 -1.96
CA VAL A 16 -8.48 -6.24 -1.25
C VAL A 16 -8.36 -6.46 0.24
N GLN A 17 -7.95 -7.64 0.69
CA GLN A 17 -7.72 -7.89 2.11
C GLN A 17 -6.59 -7.03 2.67
N ALA A 18 -5.54 -6.75 1.89
CA ALA A 18 -4.50 -5.82 2.32
C ALA A 18 -5.05 -4.40 2.54
N LEU A 19 -5.91 -3.90 1.65
CA LEU A 19 -6.61 -2.62 1.82
C LEU A 19 -7.51 -2.61 3.05
N LEU A 20 -8.34 -3.64 3.23
CA LEU A 20 -9.23 -3.75 4.38
C LEU A 20 -8.44 -3.86 5.70
N ASN A 21 -7.35 -4.63 5.70
CA ASN A 21 -6.49 -4.76 6.87
C ASN A 21 -5.84 -3.43 7.25
N GLU A 22 -5.37 -2.63 6.28
CA GLU A 22 -4.86 -1.28 6.51
C GLU A 22 -5.97 -0.37 7.07
N VAL A 23 -7.14 -0.36 6.43
CA VAL A 23 -8.26 0.52 6.78
C VAL A 23 -8.78 0.27 8.20
N ASN A 24 -8.77 -0.99 8.65
CA ASN A 24 -9.28 -1.39 9.97
C ASN A 24 -8.26 -1.29 11.11
N LEU A 25 -7.01 -0.87 10.87
CA LEU A 25 -6.10 -0.57 11.98
C LEU A 25 -6.62 0.64 12.76
N THR A 26 -6.46 0.60 14.08
CA THR A 26 -6.88 1.69 14.97
C THR A 26 -5.99 1.75 16.22
N PRO A 27 -5.60 2.94 16.71
CA PRO A 27 -5.82 4.25 16.09
C PRO A 27 -4.78 4.54 14.99
N LYS A 28 -5.20 5.14 13.87
CA LYS A 28 -4.29 5.56 12.79
C LYS A 28 -4.17 7.09 12.73
N PRO A 29 -3.00 7.65 13.08
CA PRO A 29 -2.87 9.09 13.27
C PRO A 29 -3.11 9.87 11.98
N GLY A 30 -4.09 10.78 12.01
CA GLY A 30 -4.53 11.61 10.88
C GLY A 30 -5.24 10.88 9.73
N LEU A 31 -5.34 9.54 9.76
CA LEU A 31 -6.06 8.72 8.78
C LEU A 31 -7.47 8.38 9.28
N VAL A 32 -8.31 7.91 8.36
CA VAL A 32 -9.57 7.27 8.70
C VAL A 32 -9.31 5.92 9.37
N ASP A 33 -9.96 5.67 10.51
CA ASP A 33 -9.89 4.41 11.23
C ASP A 33 -11.26 4.04 11.83
N GLN A 34 -11.28 3.14 12.82
CA GLN A 34 -12.51 2.69 13.48
C GLN A 34 -13.06 3.70 14.50
N GLU A 35 -12.25 4.64 14.95
CA GLU A 35 -12.63 5.63 15.95
C GLU A 35 -13.12 6.93 15.31
N ASN A 36 -12.53 7.34 14.17
CA ASN A 36 -12.82 8.63 13.53
C ASN A 36 -12.41 8.70 12.04
N ASN A 37 -12.69 9.83 11.41
CA ASN A 37 -12.38 10.09 10.00
C ASN A 37 -10.99 10.72 9.75
N GLY A 38 -10.15 10.83 10.79
CA GLY A 38 -8.87 11.51 10.73
C GLY A 38 -8.99 12.96 10.25
N ALA A 39 -8.00 13.42 9.49
CA ALA A 39 -7.95 14.76 8.93
C ALA A 39 -8.84 14.94 7.68
N HIS A 40 -9.98 14.24 7.60
CA HIS A 40 -10.88 14.28 6.44
C HIS A 40 -12.31 14.58 6.87
N TYR A 41 -13.01 15.36 6.05
CA TYR A 41 -14.45 15.62 6.20
C TYR A 41 -15.31 14.77 5.27
N ASP A 42 -14.69 14.22 4.22
CA ASP A 42 -15.32 13.54 3.09
C ASP A 42 -15.05 12.03 3.05
N LEU A 43 -14.15 11.53 3.91
CA LEU A 43 -13.88 10.10 4.06
C LEU A 43 -14.49 9.53 5.33
N THR A 44 -14.99 8.30 5.24
CA THR A 44 -15.46 7.50 6.37
C THR A 44 -14.99 6.06 6.24
N LEU A 45 -14.94 5.32 7.36
CA LEU A 45 -14.58 3.91 7.34
C LEU A 45 -15.43 3.11 6.35
N GLN A 46 -16.74 3.32 6.35
CA GLN A 46 -17.67 2.64 5.43
C GLN A 46 -17.40 2.98 3.96
N LEU A 47 -16.98 4.21 3.65
CA LEU A 47 -16.59 4.61 2.30
C LEU A 47 -15.30 3.91 1.87
N MET A 48 -14.31 3.83 2.77
CA MET A 48 -13.05 3.12 2.52
C MET A 48 -13.29 1.62 2.27
N HIS A 49 -14.13 0.97 3.08
CA HIS A 49 -14.52 -0.44 2.86
C HIS A 49 -15.16 -0.65 1.49
N ARG A 50 -16.17 0.16 1.12
CA ARG A 50 -16.83 0.08 -0.19
C ARG A 50 -15.84 0.32 -1.34
N SER A 51 -14.91 1.25 -1.15
CA SER A 51 -13.86 1.51 -2.12
C SER A 51 -12.92 0.32 -2.29
N ALA A 52 -12.45 -0.31 -1.22
CA ALA A 52 -11.58 -1.48 -1.29
C ALA A 52 -12.26 -2.63 -2.04
N GLU A 53 -13.50 -2.94 -1.70
CA GLU A 53 -14.28 -3.99 -2.36
C GLU A 53 -14.51 -3.72 -3.85
N SER A 54 -14.74 -2.45 -4.23
CA SER A 54 -14.92 -2.08 -5.63
C SER A 54 -13.71 -2.34 -6.53
N LEU A 55 -12.52 -2.44 -5.94
CA LEU A 55 -11.27 -2.66 -6.66
C LEU A 55 -10.95 -4.14 -6.88
N ARG A 56 -11.72 -5.06 -6.28
CA ARG A 56 -11.59 -6.50 -6.49
C ARG A 56 -11.55 -6.90 -7.98
N PRO A 57 -12.54 -6.53 -8.82
CA PRO A 57 -12.50 -6.86 -10.24
C PRO A 57 -11.31 -6.21 -10.97
N VAL A 58 -10.89 -5.02 -10.54
CA VAL A 58 -9.75 -4.30 -11.13
C VAL A 58 -8.46 -5.08 -10.91
N PHE A 59 -8.21 -5.55 -9.68
CA PHE A 59 -7.02 -6.35 -9.40
C PHE A 59 -7.06 -7.72 -10.09
N ALA A 60 -8.24 -8.34 -10.21
CA ALA A 60 -8.40 -9.59 -10.97
C ALA A 60 -8.05 -9.37 -12.45
N GLU A 61 -8.58 -8.31 -13.08
CA GLU A 61 -8.32 -7.97 -14.48
C GLU A 61 -6.83 -7.65 -14.71
N ILE A 62 -6.17 -6.93 -13.80
CA ILE A 62 -4.72 -6.69 -13.85
C ILE A 62 -3.95 -8.01 -13.80
N ALA A 63 -4.33 -8.92 -12.89
CA ALA A 63 -3.67 -10.22 -12.75
C ALA A 63 -3.88 -11.09 -14.01
N GLU A 64 -5.09 -11.13 -14.55
CA GLU A 64 -5.40 -11.84 -15.80
C GLU A 64 -4.62 -11.28 -16.99
N ALA A 65 -4.54 -9.95 -17.11
CA ALA A 65 -3.77 -9.29 -18.15
C ALA A 65 -2.27 -9.59 -18.01
N SER A 66 -1.77 -9.87 -16.81
CA SER A 66 -0.34 -10.07 -16.54
C SER A 66 0.09 -11.54 -16.49
N TYR A 67 -0.85 -12.49 -16.49
CA TYR A 67 -0.60 -13.91 -16.30
C TYR A 67 0.44 -14.44 -17.30
N GLU A 68 1.55 -15.00 -16.79
CA GLU A 68 2.67 -15.56 -17.56
C GLU A 68 3.29 -14.59 -18.60
N ARG A 69 3.16 -13.27 -18.41
CA ARG A 69 3.77 -12.25 -19.27
C ARG A 69 4.97 -11.58 -18.63
N VAL A 70 5.98 -11.31 -19.43
CA VAL A 70 7.15 -10.53 -19.00
C VAL A 70 6.84 -9.01 -19.03
N PRO A 71 7.52 -8.19 -18.22
CA PRO A 71 7.41 -6.74 -18.30
C PRO A 71 7.66 -6.22 -19.71
N SER A 72 6.72 -5.46 -20.25
CA SER A 72 6.82 -4.83 -21.58
C SER A 72 6.05 -3.51 -21.62
N GLN A 73 6.26 -2.74 -22.69
CA GLN A 73 5.51 -1.51 -22.95
C GLN A 73 4.02 -1.79 -23.06
N GLU A 74 3.65 -2.85 -23.78
CA GLU A 74 2.27 -3.27 -24.00
C GLU A 74 1.61 -3.67 -22.69
N LEU A 75 2.27 -4.50 -21.88
CA LEU A 75 1.74 -4.90 -20.57
C LEU A 75 1.54 -3.68 -19.67
N ARG A 76 2.51 -2.78 -19.62
CA ARG A 76 2.42 -1.56 -18.82
C ARG A 76 1.23 -0.70 -19.20
N GLU A 77 0.95 -0.52 -20.49
CA GLU A 77 -0.16 0.31 -20.99
C GLU A 77 -1.51 -0.36 -20.73
N GLU A 78 -1.59 -1.67 -20.88
CA GLU A 78 -2.79 -2.47 -20.63
C GLU A 78 -3.20 -2.40 -19.15
N ILE A 79 -2.29 -2.69 -18.22
CA ILE A 79 -2.60 -2.57 -16.79
C ILE A 79 -2.86 -1.11 -16.37
N ALA A 80 -2.30 -0.12 -17.09
CA ALA A 80 -2.63 1.29 -16.87
C ALA A 80 -4.07 1.59 -17.24
N ALA A 81 -4.53 1.08 -18.38
CA ALA A 81 -5.89 1.28 -18.85
C ALA A 81 -6.89 0.67 -17.87
N ILE A 82 -6.60 -0.55 -17.40
CA ILE A 82 -7.38 -1.23 -16.35
C ILE A 82 -7.39 -0.39 -15.06
N GLY A 83 -6.22 0.06 -14.60
CA GLY A 83 -6.11 0.89 -13.39
C GLY A 83 -6.86 2.23 -13.49
N ARG A 84 -6.79 2.91 -14.64
CA ARG A 84 -7.55 4.16 -14.87
C ARG A 84 -9.07 3.91 -14.87
N ASN A 85 -9.52 2.81 -15.47
CA ASN A 85 -10.93 2.41 -15.40
C ASN A 85 -11.35 2.11 -13.95
N GLY A 86 -10.51 1.38 -13.21
CA GLY A 86 -10.71 1.10 -11.79
C GLY A 86 -10.79 2.36 -10.94
N GLU A 87 -9.96 3.37 -11.23
CA GLU A 87 -10.06 4.69 -10.58
C GLU A 87 -11.43 5.35 -10.82
N GLN A 88 -11.96 5.29 -12.05
CA GLN A 88 -13.28 5.85 -12.36
C GLN A 88 -14.41 5.10 -11.64
N VAL A 89 -14.34 3.77 -11.57
CA VAL A 89 -15.31 2.94 -10.84
C VAL A 89 -15.28 3.27 -9.35
N MET A 90 -14.09 3.33 -8.77
CA MET A 90 -13.87 3.70 -7.37
C MET A 90 -14.46 5.09 -7.09
N LEU A 91 -14.15 6.09 -7.91
CA LEU A 91 -14.70 7.45 -7.78
C LEU A 91 -16.23 7.46 -7.91
N GLY A 92 -16.82 6.67 -8.81
CA GLY A 92 -18.27 6.55 -8.94
C GLY A 92 -18.93 6.03 -7.66
N ILE A 93 -18.32 5.01 -7.03
CA ILE A 93 -18.81 4.41 -5.79
C ILE A 93 -18.60 5.34 -4.58
N THR A 94 -17.53 6.12 -4.59
CA THR A 94 -17.21 7.03 -3.49
C THR A 94 -17.82 8.42 -3.63
N GLY A 95 -18.63 8.66 -4.67
CA GLY A 95 -19.23 9.98 -4.93
C GLY A 95 -18.20 11.05 -5.30
N GLY A 96 -17.11 10.66 -5.94
CA GLY A 96 -16.01 11.52 -6.38
C GLY A 96 -14.90 11.72 -5.34
N VAL A 97 -15.01 11.11 -4.16
CA VAL A 97 -14.00 11.22 -3.11
C VAL A 97 -12.81 10.31 -3.41
N ASN A 98 -11.62 10.87 -3.40
CA ASN A 98 -10.39 10.12 -3.64
C ASN A 98 -9.99 9.30 -2.41
N THR A 99 -10.19 7.98 -2.48
CA THR A 99 -9.85 7.01 -1.43
C THR A 99 -8.51 6.32 -1.73
N HIS A 100 -8.51 5.31 -2.60
CA HIS A 100 -7.41 4.36 -2.80
C HIS A 100 -6.64 4.57 -4.11
N LYS A 101 -6.64 5.79 -4.67
CA LYS A 101 -5.98 6.05 -5.96
C LYS A 101 -4.49 5.67 -5.97
N GLY A 102 -3.76 5.98 -4.90
CA GLY A 102 -2.35 5.58 -4.79
C GLY A 102 -2.18 4.09 -4.56
N ALA A 103 -3.08 3.44 -3.81
CA ALA A 103 -3.08 1.99 -3.68
C ALA A 103 -3.37 1.25 -5.00
N ILE A 104 -4.26 1.73 -5.87
CA ILE A 104 -4.47 1.16 -7.22
C ILE A 104 -3.15 1.10 -7.98
N TRP A 105 -2.35 2.16 -7.88
CA TRP A 105 -1.03 2.22 -8.51
C TRP A 105 -0.05 1.20 -7.91
N SER A 106 0.16 1.25 -6.59
CA SER A 106 1.14 0.41 -5.92
C SER A 106 0.76 -1.07 -5.96
N LEU A 107 -0.46 -1.42 -5.54
CA LEU A 107 -0.96 -2.79 -5.55
C LEU A 107 -1.15 -3.31 -6.97
N GLY A 108 -1.62 -2.50 -7.92
CA GLY A 108 -1.78 -2.94 -9.31
C GLY A 108 -0.46 -3.40 -9.93
N LEU A 109 0.64 -2.66 -9.70
CA LEU A 109 1.97 -3.07 -10.17
C LEU A 109 2.48 -4.35 -9.48
N LEU A 110 2.27 -4.49 -8.17
CA LEU A 110 2.67 -5.68 -7.41
C LEU A 110 1.83 -6.91 -7.78
N VAL A 111 0.53 -6.75 -8.01
CA VAL A 111 -0.37 -7.79 -8.52
C VAL A 111 0.07 -8.23 -9.92
N SER A 112 0.38 -7.28 -10.81
CA SER A 112 0.90 -7.58 -12.15
C SER A 112 2.21 -8.39 -12.08
N ALA A 113 3.15 -7.96 -11.24
CA ALA A 113 4.40 -8.68 -11.01
C ALA A 113 4.16 -10.09 -10.46
N ALA A 114 3.26 -10.24 -9.47
CA ALA A 114 2.94 -11.52 -8.88
C ALA A 114 2.26 -12.48 -9.87
N ALA A 115 1.38 -11.99 -10.74
CA ALA A 115 0.68 -12.79 -11.74
C ALA A 115 1.59 -13.26 -12.89
N SER A 116 2.66 -12.50 -13.19
CA SER A 116 3.61 -12.87 -14.24
C SER A 116 4.38 -14.16 -13.97
N ASP A 117 4.53 -14.54 -12.70
CA ASP A 117 5.20 -15.76 -12.28
C ASP A 117 4.61 -16.26 -10.94
N ALA A 118 3.83 -17.34 -11.03
CA ALA A 118 3.18 -17.95 -9.88
C ALA A 118 4.16 -18.49 -8.83
N LYS A 119 5.42 -18.75 -9.21
CA LYS A 119 6.47 -19.30 -8.33
C LYS A 119 7.25 -18.22 -7.59
N LEU A 120 7.15 -16.96 -8.01
CA LEU A 120 7.98 -15.87 -7.49
C LEU A 120 7.50 -15.38 -6.11
N SER A 121 7.90 -16.02 -5.01
CA SER A 121 7.42 -15.64 -3.67
C SER A 121 8.24 -14.57 -2.96
N ASP A 122 9.44 -14.27 -3.46
CA ASP A 122 10.37 -13.34 -2.83
C ASP A 122 9.91 -11.87 -3.03
N PRO A 123 9.71 -11.11 -1.94
CA PRO A 123 9.25 -9.73 -2.04
C PRO A 123 10.19 -8.78 -2.81
N GLU A 124 11.51 -8.96 -2.73
CA GLU A 124 12.45 -8.09 -3.43
C GLU A 124 12.37 -8.32 -4.94
N PHE A 125 12.33 -9.57 -5.39
CA PHE A 125 12.18 -9.87 -6.82
C PHE A 125 10.79 -9.45 -7.36
N LEU A 126 9.74 -9.57 -6.55
CA LEU A 126 8.41 -9.05 -6.91
C LEU A 126 8.44 -7.52 -7.10
N ALA A 127 9.05 -6.81 -6.16
CA ALA A 127 9.19 -5.36 -6.22
C ALA A 127 10.09 -4.90 -7.38
N GLU A 128 11.18 -5.63 -7.67
CA GLU A 128 12.04 -5.36 -8.83
C GLU A 128 11.26 -5.50 -10.14
N ARG A 129 10.46 -6.55 -10.26
CA ARG A 129 9.63 -6.77 -11.45
C ARG A 129 8.56 -5.70 -11.59
N ALA A 130 7.87 -5.38 -10.50
CA ALA A 130 6.89 -4.29 -10.47
C ALA A 130 7.53 -2.94 -10.84
N GLY A 131 8.75 -2.67 -10.35
CA GLY A 131 9.50 -1.48 -10.71
C GLY A 131 9.98 -1.45 -12.15
N THR A 132 10.30 -2.62 -12.73
CA THR A 132 10.59 -2.76 -14.16
C THR A 132 9.37 -2.41 -15.00
N ILE A 133 8.17 -2.89 -14.62
CA ILE A 133 6.92 -2.50 -15.26
C ILE A 133 6.71 -0.98 -15.13
N ALA A 134 6.87 -0.42 -13.93
CA ALA A 134 6.68 1.01 -13.65
C ALA A 134 7.63 1.95 -14.41
N ARG A 135 8.78 1.45 -14.87
CA ARG A 135 9.75 2.21 -15.68
C ARG A 135 9.31 2.39 -17.13
N PHE A 136 8.44 1.53 -17.66
CA PHE A 136 7.81 1.78 -18.95
C PHE A 136 6.84 2.99 -18.83
N PRO A 137 6.88 3.95 -19.77
CA PRO A 137 5.94 5.06 -19.81
C PRO A 137 4.53 4.56 -20.13
N ASP A 138 3.51 5.31 -19.73
CA ASP A 138 2.13 5.11 -20.18
C ASP A 138 1.79 6.27 -21.12
N ARG A 139 1.86 6.02 -22.43
CA ARG A 139 1.69 7.04 -23.47
C ARG A 139 0.25 7.55 -23.57
N TYR A 140 -0.70 6.84 -22.96
CA TYR A 140 -2.12 7.21 -22.92
C TYR A 140 -2.50 7.94 -21.63
N CYS A 141 -1.56 8.15 -20.71
CA CYS A 141 -1.82 8.94 -19.51
C CYS A 141 -1.98 10.42 -19.90
N ALA A 142 -3.18 10.97 -19.66
CA ALA A 142 -3.41 12.39 -19.84
C ALA A 142 -2.49 13.20 -18.92
N VAL A 143 -1.99 14.33 -19.42
CA VAL A 143 -1.24 15.30 -18.61
C VAL A 143 -2.24 16.06 -17.73
N ALA A 144 -2.74 15.41 -16.69
CA ALA A 144 -3.64 15.98 -15.71
C ALA A 144 -2.85 16.43 -14.47
N SER A 145 -3.14 17.64 -13.99
CA SER A 145 -2.55 18.14 -12.74
C SER A 145 -3.18 17.44 -11.54
N THR A 146 -2.49 16.44 -11.01
CA THR A 146 -2.85 15.78 -9.74
C THR A 146 -2.15 16.45 -8.55
N ASN A 147 -2.68 16.26 -7.34
CA ASN A 147 -2.02 16.72 -6.10
C ASN A 147 -0.56 16.23 -6.03
N GLY A 148 -0.31 14.95 -6.35
CA GLY A 148 1.03 14.38 -6.40
C GLY A 148 1.94 15.04 -7.45
N SER A 149 1.42 15.38 -8.63
CA SER A 149 2.21 16.09 -9.66
C SER A 149 2.59 17.51 -9.23
N LYS A 150 1.70 18.22 -8.53
CA LYS A 150 1.96 19.56 -7.97
C LYS A 150 3.02 19.50 -6.87
N VAL A 151 2.89 18.53 -5.95
CA VAL A 151 3.87 18.29 -4.88
C VAL A 151 5.24 17.93 -5.44
N LYS A 152 5.30 17.04 -6.43
CA LYS A 152 6.56 16.68 -7.09
C LYS A 152 7.24 17.90 -7.73
N ALA A 153 6.49 18.78 -8.37
CA ALA A 153 7.04 20.00 -8.95
C ALA A 153 7.54 20.98 -7.86
N ALA A 154 6.82 21.10 -6.75
CA ALA A 154 7.15 22.04 -5.67
C ALA A 154 8.32 21.57 -4.78
N TYR A 155 8.36 20.28 -4.43
CA TYR A 155 9.27 19.72 -3.41
C TYR A 155 10.30 18.75 -3.98
N GLN A 156 10.26 18.43 -5.28
CA GLN A 156 11.20 17.52 -5.96
C GLN A 156 11.25 16.10 -5.38
N VAL A 157 10.18 15.68 -4.69
CA VAL A 157 10.08 14.34 -4.10
C VAL A 157 9.63 13.29 -5.13
N PRO A 158 10.02 12.00 -4.98
CA PRO A 158 9.72 10.97 -5.97
C PRO A 158 8.22 10.67 -6.13
N GLY A 159 7.47 10.66 -5.00
CA GLY A 159 6.07 10.24 -4.91
C GLY A 159 5.84 8.76 -5.28
N ALA A 160 4.58 8.34 -5.36
CA ALA A 160 4.22 6.93 -5.63
C ALA A 160 4.82 6.36 -6.92
N ARG A 161 5.00 7.20 -7.96
CA ARG A 161 5.66 6.79 -9.20
C ARG A 161 7.14 6.49 -8.97
N GLY A 162 7.85 7.37 -8.27
CA GLY A 162 9.25 7.18 -7.96
C GLY A 162 9.48 5.99 -7.03
N GLU A 163 8.60 5.81 -6.04
CA GLU A 163 8.60 4.64 -5.16
C GLU A 163 8.58 3.34 -5.95
N ALA A 164 7.62 3.20 -6.87
CA ALA A 164 7.53 2.02 -7.72
C ALA A 164 8.76 1.86 -8.64
N GLN A 165 9.22 2.94 -9.29
CA GLN A 165 10.36 2.89 -10.21
C GLN A 165 11.69 2.53 -9.53
N LEU A 166 11.81 2.79 -8.23
CA LEU A 166 12.93 2.41 -7.37
C LEU A 166 12.74 1.03 -6.71
N ASN A 167 11.77 0.25 -7.19
CA ASN A 167 11.45 -1.09 -6.70
C ASN A 167 10.94 -1.08 -5.24
N PHE A 168 10.07 -0.13 -4.90
CA PHE A 168 9.36 -0.02 -3.60
C PHE A 168 10.29 -0.09 -2.37
N PRO A 169 11.29 0.80 -2.24
CA PRO A 169 12.24 0.76 -1.13
C PRO A 169 11.60 0.82 0.25
N HIS A 170 10.53 1.60 0.46
CA HIS A 170 9.87 1.68 1.76
C HIS A 170 9.03 0.44 2.07
N VAL A 171 8.57 -0.30 1.05
CA VAL A 171 7.90 -1.58 1.25
C VAL A 171 8.92 -2.66 1.62
N CYS A 172 9.98 -2.81 0.81
CA CYS A 172 10.93 -3.93 0.94
C CYS A 172 12.00 -3.72 2.02
N LYS A 173 12.48 -2.50 2.21
CA LYS A 173 13.62 -2.21 3.11
C LYS A 173 13.21 -1.64 4.46
N VAL A 174 11.98 -1.14 4.58
CA VAL A 174 11.46 -0.57 5.82
C VAL A 174 10.29 -1.42 6.32
N GLY A 175 9.16 -1.42 5.59
CA GLY A 175 7.91 -1.98 6.06
C GLY A 175 7.94 -3.49 6.33
N LEU A 176 8.36 -4.30 5.35
CA LEU A 176 8.43 -5.76 5.51
C LEU A 176 9.38 -6.19 6.64
N PRO A 177 10.65 -5.71 6.70
CA PRO A 177 11.54 -6.03 7.81
C PRO A 177 10.99 -5.59 9.17
N PHE A 178 10.34 -4.43 9.24
CA PHE A 178 9.76 -3.93 10.49
C PHE A 178 8.64 -4.85 10.98
N LEU A 179 7.70 -5.22 10.10
CA LEU A 179 6.58 -6.11 10.40
C LEU A 179 7.06 -7.48 10.86
N GLN A 180 8.05 -8.05 10.18
CA GLN A 180 8.62 -9.36 10.51
C GLN A 180 9.32 -9.34 11.88
N ASN A 181 10.20 -8.36 12.11
CA ASN A 181 10.91 -8.18 13.38
C ASN A 181 9.94 -7.96 14.57
N ALA A 182 8.86 -7.19 14.38
CA ALA A 182 7.85 -7.00 15.41
C ALA A 182 7.17 -8.34 15.79
N ARG A 183 6.84 -9.17 14.81
CA ARG A 183 6.27 -10.51 15.06
C ARG A 183 7.26 -11.45 15.73
N GLU A 184 8.52 -11.44 15.34
CA GLU A 184 9.59 -12.22 15.99
C GLU A 184 9.75 -11.85 17.47
N LYS A 185 9.52 -10.58 17.81
CA LYS A 185 9.48 -10.08 19.20
C LYS A 185 8.19 -10.40 19.94
N GLY A 186 7.24 -11.11 19.33
CA GLY A 186 5.95 -11.46 19.92
C GLY A 186 5.00 -10.27 20.07
N ILE A 187 5.22 -9.17 19.34
CA ILE A 187 4.29 -8.04 19.29
C ILE A 187 3.00 -8.49 18.61
N SER A 188 1.85 -8.08 19.15
CA SER A 188 0.54 -8.40 18.59
C SER A 188 0.42 -7.90 17.15
N GLU A 189 -0.34 -8.60 16.31
CA GLU A 189 -0.46 -8.26 14.88
C GLU A 189 -0.94 -6.82 14.67
N THR A 190 -1.89 -6.34 15.47
CA THR A 190 -2.36 -4.94 15.40
C THR A 190 -1.24 -3.94 15.67
N ASN A 191 -0.47 -4.13 16.75
CA ASN A 191 0.64 -3.24 17.10
C ASN A 191 1.78 -3.34 16.08
N ALA A 192 2.08 -4.55 15.59
CA ALA A 192 3.11 -4.77 14.58
C ALA A 192 2.78 -4.02 13.28
N ARG A 193 1.52 -4.04 12.83
CA ARG A 193 1.07 -3.31 11.64
C ARG A 193 1.02 -1.79 11.85
N LEU A 194 0.59 -1.34 13.02
CA LEU A 194 0.61 0.08 13.39
C LEU A 194 2.03 0.63 13.46
N ASP A 195 2.95 -0.08 14.12
CA ASP A 195 4.35 0.32 14.19
C ASP A 195 5.03 0.25 12.81
N THR A 196 4.61 -0.69 11.95
CA THR A 196 5.03 -0.72 10.54
C THR A 196 4.59 0.52 9.78
N LEU A 197 3.34 0.96 9.95
CA LEU A 197 2.86 2.22 9.36
C LEU A 197 3.70 3.40 9.84
N LEU A 198 3.99 3.47 11.14
CA LEU A 198 4.81 4.53 11.73
C LEU A 198 6.25 4.51 11.19
N ALA A 199 6.84 3.33 10.98
CA ALA A 199 8.16 3.20 10.37
C ALA A 199 8.19 3.68 8.91
N ILE A 200 7.10 3.47 8.16
CA ILE A 200 6.98 4.06 6.82
C ILE A 200 6.83 5.57 6.92
N MET A 201 5.99 6.06 7.84
CA MET A 201 5.76 7.51 8.05
C MET A 201 7.01 8.25 8.50
N SER A 202 7.96 7.61 9.19
CA SER A 202 9.20 8.25 9.63
C SER A 202 10.21 8.48 8.51
N GLU A 203 10.12 7.72 7.41
CA GLU A 203 11.08 7.74 6.31
C GLU A 203 10.49 8.38 5.04
N LEU A 204 9.22 8.10 4.73
CA LEU A 204 8.59 8.49 3.47
C LEU A 204 8.32 10.00 3.40
N ASP A 205 8.73 10.61 2.29
CA ASP A 205 8.31 11.97 1.93
C ASP A 205 6.88 11.95 1.35
N ASP A 206 5.90 11.76 2.23
CA ASP A 206 4.51 11.52 1.87
C ASP A 206 3.90 12.73 1.16
N THR A 207 3.54 12.53 -0.12
CA THR A 207 2.96 13.58 -0.95
C THR A 207 1.59 14.05 -0.49
N CYS A 208 0.82 13.24 0.25
CA CYS A 208 -0.45 13.65 0.84
C CYS A 208 -0.25 14.66 1.97
N ILE A 209 0.81 14.48 2.78
CA ILE A 209 1.18 15.43 3.83
C ILE A 209 1.73 16.71 3.20
N LEU A 210 2.69 16.59 2.29
CA LEU A 210 3.29 17.74 1.60
C LEU A 210 2.25 18.60 0.87
N HIS A 211 1.24 17.97 0.28
CA HIS A 211 0.15 18.67 -0.39
C HIS A 211 -0.67 19.55 0.57
N ARG A 212 -0.92 19.08 1.80
CA ARG A 212 -1.82 19.75 2.76
C ARG A 212 -1.08 20.69 3.71
N GLY A 213 0.07 20.27 4.24
CA GLY A 213 0.80 20.98 5.28
C GLY A 213 2.25 21.32 4.95
N GLY A 214 2.73 20.99 3.75
CA GLY A 214 4.09 21.29 3.31
C GLY A 214 5.19 20.60 4.12
N MET A 215 6.42 21.10 4.00
CA MET A 215 7.61 20.47 4.57
C MET A 215 7.58 20.45 6.11
N GLU A 216 7.11 21.52 6.75
CA GLU A 216 7.03 21.59 8.22
C GLU A 216 6.11 20.50 8.79
N ALA A 217 4.96 20.25 8.14
CA ALA A 217 4.07 19.18 8.56
C ALA A 217 4.69 17.80 8.30
N LEU A 218 5.40 17.62 7.18
CA LEU A 218 6.12 16.38 6.88
C LEU A 218 7.16 16.08 7.97
N GLU A 219 8.01 17.04 8.31
CA GLU A 219 9.02 16.88 9.38
C GLU A 219 8.36 16.60 10.73
N THR A 220 7.25 17.28 11.05
CA THR A 220 6.47 17.02 12.28
C THR A 220 5.99 15.58 12.34
N VAL A 221 5.48 15.04 11.23
CA VAL A 221 5.00 13.66 11.15
C VAL A 221 6.16 12.68 11.26
N LYS A 222 7.25 12.87 10.51
CA LYS A 222 8.41 11.97 10.54
C LYS A 222 9.01 11.88 11.95
N ASN A 223 9.21 13.03 12.59
CA ASN A 223 9.74 13.11 13.95
C ASN A 223 8.79 12.51 14.99
N GLY A 224 7.49 12.78 14.87
CA GLY A 224 6.52 12.22 15.80
C GLY A 224 6.35 10.71 15.65
N ALA A 225 6.43 10.17 14.42
CA ALA A 225 6.41 8.73 14.18
C ALA A 225 7.65 8.05 14.81
N ASN A 226 8.85 8.61 14.58
CA ASN A 226 10.07 8.16 15.25
C ASN A 226 9.95 8.18 16.77
N GLN A 227 9.39 9.24 17.35
CA GLN A 227 9.19 9.34 18.79
C GLN A 227 8.29 8.22 19.35
N VAL A 228 7.27 7.77 18.61
CA VAL A 228 6.44 6.62 19.02
C VAL A 228 7.28 5.35 19.04
N LEU A 229 8.06 5.11 17.98
CA LEU A 229 8.90 3.92 17.85
C LEU A 229 10.00 3.88 18.93
N GLU A 230 10.68 5.00 19.18
CA GLU A 230 11.68 5.16 20.24
C GLU A 230 11.09 4.99 21.65
N SER A 231 9.80 5.30 21.83
CA SER A 231 9.07 5.06 23.08
C SER A 231 8.68 3.57 23.27
N GLY A 232 9.17 2.67 22.42
CA GLY A 232 8.90 1.23 22.45
C GLY A 232 7.71 0.79 21.59
N GLY A 233 7.21 1.66 20.71
CA GLY A 233 6.09 1.34 19.82
C GLY A 233 4.74 1.30 20.52
N THR A 234 3.68 1.08 19.74
CA THR A 234 2.27 1.15 20.18
C THR A 234 1.88 0.08 21.21
N SER A 235 2.71 -0.95 21.36
CA SER A 235 2.55 -1.96 22.41
C SER A 235 2.78 -1.42 23.83
N THR A 236 3.55 -0.34 24.00
CA THR A 236 3.87 0.23 25.32
C THR A 236 2.98 1.40 25.68
N THR A 237 2.84 1.67 26.99
CA THR A 237 2.11 2.85 27.46
C THR A 237 2.74 4.16 26.97
N ALA A 238 4.08 4.25 26.97
CA ALA A 238 4.79 5.44 26.49
C ALA A 238 4.56 5.67 24.98
N GLY A 239 4.66 4.61 24.17
CA GLY A 239 4.40 4.69 22.73
C GLY A 239 2.97 5.08 22.41
N ARG A 240 1.96 4.54 23.12
CA ARG A 240 0.56 4.97 22.95
C ARG A 240 0.35 6.45 23.27
N LEU A 241 0.96 6.96 24.35
CA LEU A 241 0.88 8.39 24.67
C LEU A 241 1.54 9.26 23.60
N SER A 242 2.70 8.83 23.07
CA SER A 242 3.35 9.50 21.94
C SER A 242 2.48 9.47 20.68
N LEU A 243 1.78 8.36 20.42
CA LEU A 243 0.89 8.22 19.26
C LEU A 243 -0.29 9.17 19.35
N MET A 244 -0.90 9.31 20.54
CA MET A 244 -1.98 10.26 20.78
C MET A 244 -1.52 11.70 20.50
N ARG A 245 -0.31 12.07 20.94
CA ARG A 245 0.27 13.40 20.68
C ARG A 245 0.54 13.61 19.19
N LEU A 246 1.06 12.60 18.49
CA LEU A 246 1.25 12.65 17.04
C LEU A 246 -0.09 12.85 16.33
N ASN A 247 -1.11 12.04 16.67
CA ASN A 247 -2.44 12.18 16.09
C ASN A 247 -2.99 13.59 16.30
N GLN A 248 -2.93 14.13 17.53
CA GLN A 248 -3.38 15.48 17.82
C GLN A 248 -2.70 16.53 16.91
N ARG A 249 -1.36 16.48 16.78
CA ARG A 249 -0.61 17.41 15.91
C ARG A 249 -1.03 17.30 14.44
N MET A 250 -1.32 16.09 13.97
CA MET A 250 -1.74 15.86 12.59
C MET A 250 -3.16 16.38 12.33
N MET A 251 -4.05 16.21 13.31
CA MET A 251 -5.41 16.75 13.27
C MET A 251 -5.41 18.29 13.28
N GLU A 252 -4.60 18.92 14.14
CA GLU A 252 -4.45 20.38 14.22
C GLU A 252 -3.91 20.98 12.90
N ARG A 253 -3.04 20.25 12.20
CA ARG A 253 -2.49 20.66 10.90
C ARG A 253 -3.32 20.20 9.69
N PHE A 254 -4.40 19.46 9.93
CA PHE A 254 -5.26 18.90 8.89
C PHE A 254 -4.51 18.04 7.86
N VAL A 255 -3.51 17.26 8.30
CA VAL A 255 -2.68 16.41 7.44
C VAL A 255 -2.98 14.93 7.61
N SER A 256 -2.90 14.20 6.49
CA SER A 256 -3.14 12.75 6.44
C SER A 256 -2.02 12.06 5.65
N PRO A 257 -1.41 10.99 6.20
CA PRO A 257 -0.33 10.23 5.58
C PRO A 257 -0.87 9.16 4.62
N GLY A 258 -1.61 9.60 3.60
CA GLY A 258 -2.26 8.69 2.64
C GLY A 258 -1.26 7.86 1.83
N GLY A 259 -0.10 8.43 1.47
CA GLY A 259 0.96 7.68 0.80
C GLY A 259 1.55 6.59 1.69
N SER A 260 1.77 6.86 2.97
CA SER A 260 2.22 5.84 3.92
C SER A 260 1.19 4.73 4.12
N ALA A 261 -0.10 5.04 4.14
CA ALA A 261 -1.18 4.06 4.18
C ALA A 261 -1.18 3.15 2.95
N ASP A 262 -1.07 3.72 1.74
CA ASP A 262 -0.99 2.96 0.49
C ASP A 262 0.21 2.00 0.50
N LEU A 263 1.36 2.42 1.06
CA LEU A 263 2.54 1.56 1.18
C LEU A 263 2.40 0.50 2.28
N LEU A 264 1.69 0.78 3.37
CA LEU A 264 1.34 -0.26 4.34
C LEU A 264 0.49 -1.35 3.69
N ALA A 265 -0.51 -0.99 2.88
CA ALA A 265 -1.29 -1.97 2.13
C ALA A 265 -0.39 -2.81 1.20
N ALA A 266 0.59 -2.19 0.53
CA ALA A 266 1.57 -2.92 -0.29
C ALA A 266 2.43 -3.90 0.54
N VAL A 267 2.86 -3.52 1.75
CA VAL A 267 3.56 -4.41 2.70
C VAL A 267 2.69 -5.61 3.07
N LEU A 268 1.44 -5.35 3.46
CA LEU A 268 0.50 -6.41 3.86
C LEU A 268 0.18 -7.36 2.70
N PHE A 269 0.08 -6.86 1.47
CA PHE A 269 -0.09 -7.68 0.29
C PHE A 269 1.09 -8.63 0.06
N LEU A 270 2.32 -8.12 0.08
CA LEU A 270 3.51 -8.95 -0.12
C LEU A 270 3.70 -9.98 1.00
N ASP A 271 3.46 -9.59 2.25
CA ASP A 271 3.49 -10.49 3.39
C ASP A 271 2.47 -11.63 3.26
N ALA A 272 1.23 -11.31 2.89
CA ALA A 272 0.18 -12.30 2.70
C ALA A 272 0.47 -13.22 1.50
N LEU A 273 0.97 -12.68 0.40
CA LEU A 273 1.35 -13.44 -0.78
C LEU A 273 2.50 -14.42 -0.50
N GLN A 274 3.51 -14.00 0.27
CA GLN A 274 4.62 -14.86 0.66
C GLN A 274 4.14 -16.06 1.50
N LYS A 275 3.19 -15.83 2.42
CA LYS A 275 2.55 -16.89 3.22
C LYS A 275 1.72 -17.84 2.36
N GLU A 276 0.87 -17.29 1.49
CA GLU A 276 0.03 -18.05 0.56
C GLU A 276 0.87 -18.97 -0.35
N ARG A 277 1.97 -18.45 -0.91
CA ARG A 277 2.89 -19.23 -1.76
C ARG A 277 3.69 -20.26 -0.98
N SER A 278 4.11 -19.95 0.25
CA SER A 278 4.78 -20.92 1.14
C SER A 278 3.88 -22.09 1.51
N LEU A 279 2.60 -21.84 1.79
CA LEU A 279 1.61 -22.89 2.07
C LEU A 279 1.40 -23.80 0.85
N LYS A 280 1.26 -23.22 -0.34
CA LYS A 280 1.10 -23.99 -1.59
C LYS A 280 2.37 -24.77 -1.98
N GLY A 281 3.56 -24.23 -1.72
CA GLY A 281 4.85 -24.90 -1.94
C GLY A 281 5.14 -26.02 -0.93
N GLY A 282 4.64 -25.92 0.29
CA GLY A 282 4.81 -26.93 1.36
C GLY A 282 4.00 -28.21 1.17
N VAL A 283 2.97 -28.21 0.31
CA VAL A 283 2.13 -29.39 0.04
C VAL A 283 2.82 -30.40 -0.91
N ALA A 284 3.99 -30.06 -1.48
CA ALA A 284 4.73 -30.95 -2.39
C ALA A 284 5.75 -31.90 -1.72
N VAL A 285 5.88 -31.90 -0.39
CA VAL A 285 6.79 -32.82 0.34
C VAL A 285 5.99 -33.69 1.31
N GLY A 286 5.18 -34.58 0.76
CA GLY A 286 4.36 -35.50 1.53
C GLY A 286 3.92 -36.68 0.68
N ASN A 287 4.89 -37.42 0.13
CA ASN A 287 4.78 -38.84 -0.24
C ASN A 287 6.11 -39.34 -0.79
N VAL A 288 6.96 -39.89 0.07
CA VAL A 288 7.71 -41.12 -0.23
C VAL A 288 7.85 -41.89 1.10
N THR A 289 7.02 -42.91 1.24
CA THR A 289 7.29 -44.08 2.07
C THR A 289 8.47 -44.85 1.47
N PHE A 290 9.49 -45.12 2.28
CA PHE A 290 10.12 -46.44 2.46
C PHE A 290 10.67 -46.51 3.89
#